data_AF-A0A376RAP0-F1
#
_entry.id   AF-A0A376RAP0-F1
#
_cell.length_a   1.000
_cell.length_b   1.000
_cell.length_c   1.000
_cell.angle_alpha   90.00
_cell.angle_beta   90.00
_cell.angle_gamma   90.00
#
_symmetry.space_group_name_H-M   'P 1'
#
loop_
_entity.id
_entity.type
_entity.pdbx_description
1 polymer ?
#
loop_
_entity_poly.entity_id
_entity_poly.type
_entity_poly.pdbx_seq_one_letter_code
_entity_poly.pdbx_strand_id
1 'polypeptide(L)'
;MSLFASGVASIIQIKAWGPVGSGLLSIQGTSFNFVAPLIMGGTALKTGGADVPTMMAALFGTLMLASCTEMVISRVLHLARRIITPLVLALW
;
A
#
# COMPACT_ATOMS: atom_id res chain seq x y z
N MET A 1 13.58 -7.69 5.97
CA MET A 1 13.46 -6.87 4.74
C MET A 1 12.54 -5.65 4.92
N SER A 2 11.37 -5.80 5.55
CA SER A 2 10.43 -4.68 5.78
C SER A 2 11.03 -3.49 6.52
N LEU A 3 11.79 -3.71 7.62
CA LEU A 3 12.39 -2.61 8.39
C LEU A 3 13.31 -1.71 7.55
N PHE A 4 14.12 -2.32 6.68
CA PHE A 4 15.00 -1.58 5.78
C PHE A 4 14.19 -0.79 4.74
N ALA A 5 13.20 -1.43 4.10
CA ALA A 5 12.33 -0.78 3.12
C ALA A 5 11.54 0.39 3.74
N SER A 6 10.97 0.19 4.93
CA SER A 6 10.27 1.24 5.70
C SER A 6 11.20 2.39 6.09
N GLY A 7 12.46 2.10 6.47
CA GLY A 7 13.48 3.11 6.74
C GLY A 7 13.80 3.96 5.51
N VAL A 8 14.04 3.33 4.36
CA VAL A 8 14.28 4.04 3.09
C VAL A 8 13.07 4.88 2.68
N ALA A 9 11.86 4.32 2.75
CA ALA A 9 10.63 5.02 2.41
C ALA A 9 10.38 6.22 3.34
N SER A 10 10.70 6.09 4.63
CA SER A 10 10.62 7.19 5.60
C SER A 10 11.58 8.32 5.25
N ILE A 11 12.83 8.00 4.87
CA ILE A 11 13.81 9.01 4.44
C ILE A 11 13.32 9.76 3.20
N ILE A 12 12.76 9.06 2.21
CA ILE A 12 12.22 9.69 0.99
C ILE A 12 11.09 10.65 1.34
N GLN A 13 10.16 10.22 2.20
CA GLN A 13 8.99 11.02 2.59
C GLN A 13 9.36 12.25 3.42
N ILE A 14 10.29 12.09 4.38
CA ILE A 14 10.72 13.18 5.26
C ILE A 14 11.58 14.19 4.52
N LYS A 15 12.54 13.73 3.70
CA LYS A 15 13.48 14.63 3.03
C LYS A 15 12.84 15.37 1.84
N ALA A 16 11.81 14.78 1.24
CA ALA A 16 11.18 15.21 -0.02
C ALA A 16 12.20 15.42 -1.17
N TRP A 17 12.07 14.61 -2.21
CA TRP A 17 12.94 14.64 -3.38
C TRP A 17 12.12 15.14 -4.57
N GLY A 18 12.10 16.46 -4.76
CA GLY A 18 11.29 17.11 -5.79
C GLY A 18 9.79 16.87 -5.54
N PRO A 19 9.02 16.31 -6.52
CA PRO A 19 7.58 16.06 -6.38
C PRO A 19 7.23 14.76 -5.62
N VAL A 20 8.24 14.06 -5.09
CA VAL A 20 8.10 12.78 -4.38
C VAL A 20 8.49 12.99 -2.91
N GLY A 21 7.59 12.62 -2.01
CA GLY A 21 7.76 12.84 -0.57
C GLY A 21 6.90 14.01 -0.07
N SER A 22 6.61 14.03 1.23
CA SER A 22 5.74 15.05 1.85
C SER A 22 6.51 16.22 2.46
N GLY A 23 7.78 16.03 2.83
CA GLY A 23 8.56 17.03 3.56
C GLY A 23 8.16 17.17 5.03
N LEU A 24 7.27 16.29 5.49
CA LEU A 24 6.77 16.22 6.87
C LEU A 24 7.33 14.99 7.57
N LEU A 25 7.20 14.94 8.90
CA LEU A 25 7.54 13.75 9.68
C LEU A 25 6.55 12.61 9.35
N SER A 26 6.83 11.87 8.28
CA SER A 26 5.95 10.84 7.73
C SER A 26 6.68 9.50 7.73
N ILE A 27 6.63 8.83 8.88
CA ILE A 27 7.26 7.53 9.10
C ILE A 27 6.45 6.46 8.37
N GLN A 28 7.12 5.69 7.52
CA GLN A 28 6.51 4.64 6.72
C GLN A 28 6.56 3.31 7.48
N GLY A 29 5.51 2.51 7.32
CA GLY A 29 5.36 1.21 7.96
C GLY A 29 4.46 0.28 7.14
N THR A 30 4.39 -0.97 7.55
CA THR A 30 3.50 -1.94 6.90
C THR A 30 2.04 -1.64 7.27
N SER A 31 1.17 -1.56 6.27
CA SER A 31 -0.25 -1.30 6.48
C SER A 31 -1.02 -2.57 6.86
N PHE A 32 -1.80 -2.50 7.94
CA PHE A 32 -2.65 -3.60 8.40
C PHE A 32 -3.84 -3.86 7.46
N ASN A 33 -4.27 -2.88 6.66
CA ASN A 33 -5.36 -3.06 5.69
C ASN A 33 -5.07 -4.13 4.65
N PHE A 34 -3.78 -4.46 4.41
CA PHE A 34 -3.40 -5.50 3.46
C PHE A 34 -3.32 -6.89 4.08
N VAL A 35 -3.38 -7.05 5.41
CA VAL A 35 -3.24 -8.37 6.06
C VAL A 35 -4.36 -9.31 5.65
N ALA A 36 -5.62 -8.91 5.84
CA ALA A 36 -6.75 -9.76 5.51
C ALA A 36 -6.88 -10.05 3.99
N PRO A 37 -6.78 -9.05 3.09
CA PRO A 37 -6.80 -9.30 1.64
C PRO A 37 -5.66 -10.20 1.15
N LEU A 38 -4.44 -10.05 1.69
CA LEU A 38 -3.31 -10.90 1.28
C LEU A 38 -3.47 -12.34 1.78
N ILE A 39 -3.99 -12.53 3.00
CA ILE A 39 -4.31 -13.87 3.51
C ILE A 39 -5.39 -14.50 2.64
N MET A 40 -6.50 -13.79 2.38
CA MET A 40 -7.60 -14.30 1.56
C MET A 40 -7.18 -14.59 0.12
N GLY A 41 -6.42 -13.69 -0.50
CA GLY A 41 -5.89 -13.89 -1.85
C GLY A 41 -4.92 -15.07 -1.91
N GLY A 42 -4.03 -15.18 -0.94
CA GLY A 42 -3.08 -16.29 -0.83
C GLY A 42 -3.78 -17.64 -0.60
N THR A 43 -4.78 -17.70 0.28
CA THR A 43 -5.55 -18.93 0.51
C THR A 43 -6.37 -19.32 -0.71
N ALA A 44 -7.01 -18.37 -1.39
CA ALA A 44 -7.77 -18.62 -2.62
C ALA A 44 -6.89 -19.16 -3.76
N LEU A 45 -5.68 -18.62 -3.94
CA LEU A 45 -4.73 -19.13 -4.93
C LEU A 45 -4.23 -20.53 -4.56
N LYS A 46 -3.95 -20.76 -3.26
CA LYS A 46 -3.53 -22.07 -2.76
C LYS A 46 -4.62 -23.14 -2.98
N THR A 47 -5.88 -22.83 -2.69
CA THR A 47 -7.00 -23.77 -2.94
C THR A 47 -7.25 -23.98 -4.42
N GLY A 48 -6.93 -22.99 -5.26
CA GLY A 48 -6.91 -23.11 -6.72
C GLY A 48 -5.74 -23.94 -7.28
N GLY A 49 -4.86 -24.48 -6.43
CA GLY A 49 -3.74 -25.34 -6.83
C GLY A 49 -2.48 -24.59 -7.28
N ALA A 50 -2.39 -23.28 -7.04
CA ALA A 50 -1.19 -22.52 -7.35
C ALA A 50 -0.02 -22.95 -6.45
N ASP A 51 1.15 -23.13 -7.05
CA ASP A 51 2.39 -23.37 -6.32
C ASP A 51 2.89 -22.07 -5.64
N VAL A 52 3.81 -22.21 -4.69
CA VAL A 52 4.32 -21.08 -3.90
C VAL A 52 4.92 -19.98 -4.78
N PRO A 53 5.76 -20.27 -5.79
CA PRO A 53 6.26 -19.25 -6.71
C PRO A 53 5.17 -18.45 -7.42
N THR A 54 4.14 -19.13 -7.95
CA THR A 54 3.02 -18.45 -8.63
C THR A 54 2.20 -17.59 -7.67
N MET A 55 1.95 -18.08 -6.45
CA MET A 55 1.28 -17.29 -5.41
C MET A 55 2.06 -16.02 -5.06
N MET A 56 3.37 -16.14 -4.84
CA MET A 56 4.21 -14.97 -4.53
C MET A 56 4.24 -13.98 -5.70
N ALA A 57 4.36 -14.47 -6.93
CA ALA A 57 4.31 -13.64 -8.13
C ALA A 57 2.98 -12.87 -8.24
N ALA A 58 1.85 -13.54 -8.00
CA ALA A 58 0.53 -12.92 -8.02
C ALA A 58 0.37 -11.86 -6.92
N LEU A 59 0.76 -12.17 -5.67
CA LEU A 59 0.65 -11.23 -4.55
C LEU A 59 1.54 -10.01 -4.74
N PHE A 60 2.83 -10.19 -5.06
CA PHE A 60 3.75 -9.08 -5.28
C PHE A 60 3.39 -8.26 -6.53
N GLY A 61 2.99 -8.91 -7.62
CA GLY A 61 2.56 -8.24 -8.84
C GLY A 61 1.31 -7.38 -8.62
N THR A 62 0.34 -7.92 -7.88
CA THR A 62 -0.88 -7.17 -7.51
C THR A 62 -0.56 -5.98 -6.61
N LEU A 63 0.29 -6.17 -5.59
CA LEU A 63 0.71 -5.08 -4.69
C LEU A 63 1.47 -3.98 -5.45
N MET A 64 2.33 -4.35 -6.39
CA MET A 64 3.04 -3.40 -7.24
C MET A 64 2.06 -2.56 -8.06
N LEU A 65 1.11 -3.19 -8.76
CA LEU A 65 0.08 -2.49 -9.52
C LEU A 65 -0.81 -1.59 -8.65
N ALA A 66 -1.22 -2.08 -7.48
CA ALA A 66 -2.00 -1.31 -6.52
C ALA A 66 -1.24 -0.06 -6.05
N SER A 67 0.04 -0.20 -5.71
CA SER A 67 0.88 0.94 -5.30
C SER A 67 1.04 2.00 -6.39
N CYS A 68 1.22 1.59 -7.65
CA CYS A 68 1.25 2.50 -8.79
C CYS A 68 -0.09 3.23 -8.96
N THR A 69 -1.18 2.50 -8.80
CA THR A 69 -2.54 3.06 -8.88
C THR A 69 -2.76 4.11 -7.78
N GLU A 70 -2.38 3.83 -6.54
CA GLU A 70 -2.46 4.79 -5.42
C GLU A 70 -1.59 6.03 -5.67
N MET A 71 -0.37 5.85 -6.19
CA MET A 71 0.51 6.97 -6.55
C MET A 71 -0.13 7.90 -7.60
N VAL A 72 -0.86 7.35 -8.57
CA VAL A 72 -1.60 8.15 -9.57
C VAL A 72 -2.81 8.83 -8.93
N ILE A 73 -3.64 8.09 -8.19
CA ILE A 73 -4.83 8.63 -7.52
C ILE A 73 -4.46 9.73 -6.51
N SER A 74 -3.27 9.66 -5.91
CA SER A 74 -2.79 10.67 -4.95
C SER A 74 -2.85 12.10 -5.49
N ARG A 75 -2.78 12.28 -6.82
CA ARG A 75 -2.85 13.60 -7.47
C ARG A 75 -4.25 14.23 -7.45
N VAL A 76 -5.30 13.41 -7.32
CA VAL A 76 -6.70 13.85 -7.31
C VAL A 76 -7.39 13.67 -5.95
N LEU A 77 -6.69 13.17 -4.92
CA LEU A 77 -7.23 12.93 -3.57
C LEU A 77 -7.87 14.17 -2.93
N HIS A 78 -7.48 15.38 -3.33
CA HIS A 78 -8.09 16.61 -2.84
C HIS A 78 -9.61 16.67 -3.12
N LEU A 79 -10.10 16.00 -4.17
CA LEU A 79 -11.52 15.85 -4.51
C LEU A 79 -12.23 14.81 -3.64
N ALA A 80 -11.53 13.74 -3.26
CA ALA A 80 -12.07 12.63 -2.46
C ALA A 80 -12.41 13.04 -1.02
N ARG A 81 -11.86 14.15 -0.53
CA ARG A 81 -12.17 14.70 0.82
C ARG A 81 -13.64 15.03 1.05
N ARG A 82 -14.45 15.18 -0.01
CA ARG A 82 -15.90 15.38 0.12
C ARG A 82 -16.68 14.10 0.41
N ILE A 83 -16.12 12.94 0.07
CA ILE A 83 -16.76 11.62 0.21
C ILE A 83 -16.23 10.89 1.44
N ILE A 84 -14.92 10.99 1.70
CA ILE A 84 -14.27 10.39 2.87
C ILE A 84 -14.48 11.33 4.06
N THR A 85 -15.64 11.22 4.69
CA THR A 85 -15.95 11.95 5.93
C THR A 85 -15.34 11.23 7.14
N PRO A 86 -15.11 11.93 8.27
CA PRO A 86 -14.59 11.31 9.50
C PRO A 86 -15.45 10.14 10.01
N LEU A 87 -16.76 10.16 9.74
CA LEU A 87 -17.67 9.08 10.10
C LEU A 87 -17.38 7.80 9.30
N VAL A 88 -17.07 7.95 8.01
CA VAL A 88 -16.67 6.81 7.17
C VAL A 88 -15.33 6.28 7.66
N LEU A 89 -14.33 7.14 7.91
CA LEU A 89 -13.00 6.68 8.36
C LEU A 89 -13.00 5.90 9.68
N ALA A 90 -13.91 6.20 10.60
CA ALA A 90 -13.96 5.51 11.90
C ALA A 90 -14.54 4.08 11.83
N LEU A 91 -15.17 3.71 10.72
CA LEU A 91 -15.77 2.39 10.50
C LEU A 91 -14.81 1.37 9.84
N TRP A 92 -13.61 1.80 9.43
CA TRP A 92 -12.61 1.00 8.72
C TRP A 92 -11.33 0.89 9.56
#